data_AF-F9G3W5-F1
#
_entry.id   AF-F9G3W5-F1
#
_cell.length_a   1.000
_cell.length_b   1.000
_cell.length_c   1.000
_cell.angle_alpha   90.00
_cell.angle_beta   90.00
_cell.angle_gamma   90.00
#
_symmetry.space_group_name_H-M   'P 1'
#
loop_
_entity.id
_entity.type
_entity.pdbx_description
1 polymer ?
#
loop_
_entity_poly.entity_id
_entity_poly.type
_entity_poly.pdbx_seq_one_letter_code
_entity_poly.pdbx_strand_id
1 'polypeptide(L)'
;MRDLQKYIDDCNRRIDAAQRRLEKTPDEIRQTNVLLKSISDLTASINNGLLEVEILGSMGEVSRAQDELFRVRQASQSKSDREKELKALSDTSGPSGHQKLQVCDVCGAYLSRLDNDRRLADHFYGKMHLGYAQMRKTYDAFPKEMKGRSRAPMDDDGPGGPRGPRGSGYRSGRGGRGYRGGW
;
A
#
# COMPACT_ATOMS: atom_id res chain seq x y z
N MET A 1 -8.55 7.03 -24.73
CA MET A 1 -7.27 6.42 -24.29
C MET A 1 -6.49 7.40 -23.42
N ARG A 2 -6.03 8.54 -23.98
CA ARG A 2 -5.25 9.55 -23.25
C ARG A 2 -6.00 10.14 -22.05
N ASP A 3 -7.31 10.33 -22.16
CA ASP A 3 -8.10 10.96 -21.08
C ASP A 3 -8.30 10.05 -19.87
N LEU A 4 -8.66 8.77 -20.06
CA LEU A 4 -8.78 7.81 -18.95
C LEU A 4 -7.46 7.60 -18.22
N GLN A 5 -6.37 7.47 -18.98
CA GLN A 5 -5.03 7.35 -18.41
C GLN A 5 -4.68 8.59 -17.58
N LYS A 6 -4.93 9.80 -18.10
CA LYS A 6 -4.70 11.05 -17.38
C LYS A 6 -5.44 11.11 -16.04
N TYR A 7 -6.73 10.73 -16.01
CA TYR A 7 -7.51 10.75 -14.77
C TYR A 7 -7.04 9.70 -13.75
N ILE A 8 -6.61 8.52 -14.21
CA ILE A 8 -6.04 7.47 -13.34
C ILE A 8 -4.70 7.93 -12.77
N ASP A 9 -3.82 8.49 -13.60
CA ASP A 9 -2.51 8.99 -13.18
C ASP A 9 -2.63 10.16 -12.19
N ASP A 10 -3.56 11.07 -12.42
CA ASP A 10 -3.86 12.16 -11.47
C ASP A 10 -4.39 11.62 -10.14
N CYS A 11 -5.22 10.57 -10.17
CA CYS A 11 -5.69 9.90 -8.95
C CYS A 11 -4.54 9.22 -8.20
N ASN A 12 -3.67 8.49 -8.90
CA ASN A 12 -2.50 7.84 -8.31
C ASN A 12 -1.55 8.86 -7.66
N ARG A 13 -1.27 9.99 -8.34
CA ARG A 13 -0.47 11.08 -7.75
C ARG A 13 -1.10 11.63 -6.46
N ARG A 14 -2.43 11.74 -6.41
CA ARG A 14 -3.14 12.18 -5.20
C ARG A 14 -3.08 11.14 -4.10
N ILE A 15 -3.21 9.85 -4.43
CA ILE A 15 -3.05 8.74 -3.50
C ILE A 15 -1.64 8.78 -2.89
N ASP A 16 -0.60 8.86 -3.72
CA ASP A 16 0.79 8.91 -3.26
C ASP A 16 1.04 10.12 -2.34
N ALA A 17 0.55 11.30 -2.73
CA ALA A 17 0.69 12.50 -1.91
C ALA A 17 -0.07 12.37 -0.57
N ALA A 18 -1.23 11.71 -0.56
CA ALA A 18 -1.99 11.46 0.65
C ALA A 18 -1.33 10.40 1.54
N GLN A 19 -0.79 9.33 0.96
CA GLN A 19 -0.04 8.29 1.66
C GLN A 19 1.23 8.86 2.31
N ARG A 20 2.02 9.65 1.57
CA ARG A 20 3.21 10.34 2.12
C ARG A 20 2.89 11.28 3.28
N ARG A 21 1.68 11.84 3.34
CA ARG A 21 1.23 12.65 4.50
C ARG A 21 0.88 11.82 5.72
N LEU A 22 0.51 10.55 5.54
CA LEU A 22 0.19 9.62 6.63
C LEU A 22 1.39 8.76 7.05
N GLU A 23 2.37 8.57 6.17
CA GLU A 23 3.61 7.87 6.47
C GLU A 23 4.42 8.67 7.50
N LYS A 24 4.86 7.99 8.55
CA LYS A 24 5.82 8.56 9.49
C LYS A 24 7.11 8.86 8.75
N THR A 25 7.66 10.05 9.00
CA THR A 25 9.00 10.34 8.49
C THR A 25 9.99 9.31 9.03
N PRO A 26 11.01 8.92 8.24
CA PRO A 26 12.04 8.02 8.74
C PRO A 26 12.75 8.59 9.98
N ASP A 27 12.77 9.91 10.14
CA ASP A 27 13.25 10.61 11.33
C ASP A 27 12.42 10.33 12.58
N GLU A 28 11.09 10.38 12.51
CA GLU A 28 10.20 10.03 13.62
C GLU A 28 10.39 8.57 14.05
N ILE A 29 10.57 7.66 13.08
CA ILE A 29 10.83 6.24 13.35
C ILE A 29 12.18 6.07 14.07
N ARG A 30 13.22 6.79 13.61
CA ARG A 30 14.54 6.80 14.27
C ARG A 30 14.45 7.32 15.69
N GLN A 31 13.79 8.46 15.91
CA GLN A 31 13.61 9.06 17.25
C GLN A 31 12.88 8.11 18.20
N THR A 32 11.81 7.46 17.73
CA THR A 32 11.05 6.46 18.50
C THR A 32 11.97 5.30 18.92
N ASN A 33 12.76 4.75 18.00
CA ASN A 33 13.68 3.64 18.29
C ASN A 33 14.78 4.03 19.28
N VAL A 34 15.32 5.25 19.19
CA VAL A 34 16.32 5.76 20.13
C VAL A 34 15.75 5.86 21.55
N LEU A 35 14.53 6.37 21.69
CA LEU A 35 13.86 6.45 22.99
C LEU A 35 13.53 5.08 23.56
N LEU A 36 13.03 4.16 22.75
CA LEU A 36 12.78 2.78 23.17
C LEU A 36 14.05 2.10 23.67
N LYS A 37 15.16 2.26 22.94
CA LYS A 37 16.48 1.75 23.38
C LYS A 37 16.90 2.38 24.70
N SER A 38 16.79 3.71 24.83
CA SER A 38 17.12 4.41 26.07
C SER A 38 16.29 3.94 27.28
N ILE A 39 14.99 3.69 27.10
CA ILE A 39 14.10 3.19 28.16
C ILE A 39 14.50 1.77 28.55
N SER A 40 14.84 0.93 27.58
CA SER A 40 15.34 -0.44 27.82
C SER A 40 16.65 -0.41 28.62
N ASP A 41 17.62 0.40 28.21
CA ASP A 41 18.92 0.53 28.86
C ASP A 41 18.77 1.06 30.31
N LEU A 42 17.91 2.07 30.52
CA LEU A 42 17.59 2.59 31.85
C LEU A 42 16.88 1.53 32.72
N THR A 43 16.00 0.72 32.15
CA THR A 43 15.32 -0.37 32.87
C THR A 43 16.32 -1.43 33.32
N ALA A 44 17.26 -1.82 32.46
CA ALA A 44 18.32 -2.75 32.83
C ALA A 44 19.21 -2.17 33.95
N SER A 45 19.58 -0.89 33.85
CA SER A 45 20.38 -0.21 34.88
C SER A 45 19.65 -0.12 36.23
N ILE A 46 18.34 0.15 36.23
CA ILE A 46 17.51 0.16 37.44
C ILE A 46 17.48 -1.22 38.08
N ASN A 47 17.24 -2.27 37.30
CA ASN A 47 17.20 -3.64 37.83
C ASN A 47 18.54 -4.06 38.42
N ASN A 48 19.66 -3.77 37.75
CA ASN A 48 20.99 -4.07 38.25
C ASN A 48 21.31 -3.28 39.54
N GLY A 49 20.98 -1.99 39.58
CA GLY A 49 21.20 -1.17 40.77
C GLY A 49 20.33 -1.60 41.96
N LEU A 50 19.09 -2.07 41.73
CA LEU A 50 18.25 -2.62 42.78
C LEU A 50 18.84 -3.90 43.39
N LEU A 51 19.40 -4.79 42.55
CA LEU A 51 20.11 -5.98 43.03
C LEU A 51 21.36 -5.61 43.85
N GLU A 52 22.12 -4.60 43.41
CA GLU A 52 23.29 -4.13 44.15
C GLU A 52 22.91 -3.53 45.51
N VAL A 53 21.81 -2.77 45.58
CA VAL A 53 21.26 -2.26 46.85
C VAL A 53 20.87 -3.39 47.79
N GLU A 54 20.24 -4.46 47.28
CA GLU A 54 19.86 -5.64 48.08
C GLU A 54 21.10 -6.35 48.66
N ILE A 55 22.13 -6.55 47.84
CA ILE A 55 23.40 -7.16 48.28
C ILE A 55 24.08 -6.29 49.35
N LEU A 56 24.24 -4.99 49.10
CA LEU A 56 24.86 -4.07 50.06
C LEU A 56 24.05 -4.00 51.37
N GLY A 57 22.73 -4.05 51.29
CA GLY A 57 21.85 -4.15 52.45
C GLY A 57 22.07 -5.43 53.26
N SER A 58 22.21 -6.58 52.59
CA SER A 58 22.49 -7.87 53.25
C SER A 58 23.86 -7.91 53.93
N MET A 59 24.84 -7.16 53.38
CA MET A 59 26.19 -7.03 53.94
C MET A 59 26.27 -6.04 55.11
N GLY A 60 25.18 -5.30 55.40
CA GLY A 60 25.17 -4.26 56.43
C GLY A 60 25.84 -2.95 56.01
N GLU A 61 26.17 -2.79 54.72
CA GLU A 61 26.81 -1.59 54.14
C GLU A 61 25.76 -0.50 53.86
N VAL A 62 25.08 -0.02 54.91
CA VAL A 62 23.90 0.85 54.82
C VAL A 62 24.20 2.17 54.08
N SER A 63 25.35 2.79 54.33
CA SER A 63 25.72 4.06 53.68
C SER A 63 25.82 3.89 52.16
N ARG A 64 26.51 2.83 51.70
CA ARG A 64 26.71 2.56 50.27
C ARG A 64 25.40 2.14 49.60
N ALA A 65 24.57 1.36 50.29
CA ALA A 65 23.24 1.00 49.80
C ALA A 65 22.34 2.23 49.59
N GLN A 66 22.43 3.24 50.47
CA GLN A 66 21.68 4.49 50.32
C GLN A 66 22.15 5.31 49.10
N ASP A 67 23.46 5.39 48.88
CA ASP A 67 24.02 6.10 47.72
C ASP A 67 23.58 5.44 46.40
N GLU A 68 23.61 4.10 46.33
CA GLU A 68 23.20 3.37 45.13
C GLU A 68 21.68 3.46 44.91
N LEU A 69 20.89 3.41 45.98
CA LEU A 69 19.44 3.64 45.90
C LEU A 69 19.09 5.03 45.38
N PHE A 70 19.89 6.05 45.72
CA PHE A 70 19.71 7.40 45.17
C PHE A 70 19.95 7.43 43.66
N ARG A 71 20.99 6.74 43.15
CA ARG A 71 21.24 6.61 41.71
C ARG A 71 20.12 5.90 40.99
N VAL A 72 19.61 4.80 41.56
CA VAL A 72 18.45 4.08 41.02
C VAL A 72 17.21 4.98 40.92
N ARG A 73 16.94 5.80 41.95
CA ARG A 73 15.83 6.78 41.90
C ARG A 73 16.02 7.82 40.80
N GLN A 74 17.24 8.32 40.60
CA GLN A 74 17.53 9.26 39.51
C GLN A 74 17.39 8.61 38.12
N ALA A 75 17.81 7.35 37.97
CA ALA A 75 17.60 6.57 36.75
C ALA A 75 16.10 6.31 36.50
N SER A 76 15.33 6.03 37.54
CA SER A 76 13.88 5.85 37.46
C SER A 76 13.16 7.13 37.05
N GLN A 77 13.58 8.29 37.57
CA GLN A 77 13.05 9.58 37.14
C GLN A 77 13.36 9.82 35.66
N SER A 78 14.61 9.61 35.25
CA SER A 78 15.05 9.74 33.86
C SER A 78 14.27 8.82 32.92
N LYS A 79 13.98 7.58 33.36
CA LYS A 79 13.14 6.63 32.60
C LYS A 79 11.73 7.18 32.42
N SER A 80 11.09 7.66 33.49
CA SER A 80 9.75 8.27 33.42
C SER A 80 9.73 9.44 32.43
N ASP A 81 10.78 10.26 32.40
CA ASP A 81 10.83 11.42 31.50
C ASP A 81 11.02 11.00 30.03
N ARG A 82 11.80 9.94 29.76
CA ARG A 82 11.88 9.33 28.41
C ARG A 82 10.59 8.64 27.98
N GLU A 83 9.86 8.02 28.90
CA GLU A 83 8.53 7.45 28.63
C GLU A 83 7.51 8.55 28.30
N LYS A 84 7.55 9.69 29.00
CA LYS A 84 6.73 10.86 28.66
C LYS A 84 7.09 11.43 27.29
N GLU A 85 8.38 11.52 26.96
CA GLU A 85 8.84 11.98 25.64
C GLU A 85 8.40 11.02 24.52
N LEU A 86 8.53 9.71 24.74
CA LEU A 86 8.03 8.69 23.81
C LEU A 86 6.53 8.81 23.61
N LYS A 87 5.77 9.02 24.70
CA LYS A 87 4.33 9.24 24.63
C LYS A 87 4.01 10.54 23.89
N ALA A 88 4.73 11.63 24.15
CA ALA A 88 4.53 12.90 23.47
C ALA A 88 4.83 12.81 21.97
N LEU A 89 5.87 12.07 21.55
CA LEU A 89 6.13 11.77 20.14
C LEU A 89 5.04 10.88 19.56
N SER A 90 4.59 9.87 20.31
CA SER A 90 3.47 9.02 19.89
C SER A 90 2.14 9.78 19.82
N ASP A 91 1.95 10.85 20.60
CA ASP A 91 0.76 11.71 20.64
C ASP A 91 0.88 12.92 19.71
N THR A 92 2.08 13.24 19.23
CA THR A 92 2.31 14.22 18.15
C THR A 92 2.16 13.54 16.80
N SER A 93 2.73 12.34 16.68
CA SER A 93 2.48 11.43 15.55
C SER A 93 1.11 10.74 15.66
N GLY A 94 0.48 10.71 16.83
CA GLY A 94 -0.88 10.21 17.09
C GLY A 94 -1.78 11.36 17.54
N PRO A 95 -2.95 11.11 18.17
CA PRO A 95 -4.33 11.26 17.66
C PRO A 95 -4.69 12.51 16.82
N SER A 96 -3.74 13.19 16.20
CA SER A 96 -3.86 14.22 15.16
C SER A 96 -4.41 13.65 13.84
N GLY A 97 -5.41 12.74 13.89
CA GLY A 97 -6.08 12.16 12.72
C GLY A 97 -5.22 11.23 11.84
N HIS A 98 -3.94 11.52 11.62
CA HIS A 98 -3.14 10.89 10.57
C HIS A 98 -2.89 9.39 10.77
N GLN A 99 -2.62 8.91 11.99
CA GLN A 99 -2.41 7.46 12.21
C GLN A 99 -3.70 6.60 12.21
N LYS A 100 -4.85 7.22 12.47
CA LYS A 100 -6.15 6.52 12.46
C LYS A 100 -6.74 6.44 11.06
N LEU A 101 -6.27 7.30 10.16
CA LEU A 101 -6.71 7.34 8.78
C LEU A 101 -5.85 6.42 7.91
N GLN A 102 -6.46 5.90 6.86
CA GLN A 102 -5.84 5.20 5.76
C GLN A 102 -6.37 5.80 4.46
N VAL A 103 -5.59 5.75 3.39
CA VAL A 103 -6.04 6.25 2.08
C VAL A 103 -6.60 5.07 1.27
N CYS A 104 -7.75 5.25 0.63
CA CYS A 104 -8.26 4.30 -0.36
C CYS A 104 -7.34 4.26 -1.58
N ASP A 105 -6.91 3.06 -1.97
CA ASP A 105 -6.12 2.77 -3.16
C ASP A 105 -6.88 3.00 -4.50
N VAL A 106 -8.21 2.96 -4.48
CA VAL A 106 -9.03 3.18 -5.67
C VAL A 106 -9.27 4.66 -5.93
N CYS A 107 -9.77 5.38 -4.91
CA CYS A 107 -10.31 6.75 -5.08
C CYS A 107 -9.55 7.84 -4.29
N GLY A 108 -8.54 7.48 -3.49
CA GLY A 108 -7.68 8.44 -2.80
C GLY A 108 -8.31 9.19 -1.63
N ALA A 109 -9.52 8.81 -1.19
CA ALA A 109 -10.15 9.40 -0.02
C ALA A 109 -9.57 8.83 1.29
N TYR A 110 -9.57 9.63 2.36
CA TYR A 110 -9.22 9.17 3.70
C TYR A 110 -10.38 8.37 4.32
N LEU A 111 -10.08 7.18 4.83
CA LEU A 111 -10.95 6.33 5.63
C LEU A 111 -10.39 6.19 7.03
N SER A 112 -11.21 6.08 8.07
CA SER A 112 -10.71 5.71 9.39
C SER A 112 -10.65 4.19 9.52
N ARG A 113 -9.56 3.67 10.09
CA ARG A 113 -9.45 2.25 10.47
C ARG A 113 -10.42 1.86 11.59
N LEU A 114 -10.98 2.84 12.29
CA LEU A 114 -11.93 2.65 13.39
C LEU A 114 -13.39 2.77 12.94
N ASP A 115 -13.64 2.92 11.63
CA ASP A 115 -15.00 3.00 11.11
C ASP A 115 -15.69 1.63 11.13
N ASN A 116 -17.01 1.64 11.28
CA ASN A 116 -17.84 0.44 11.21
C ASN A 116 -18.10 0.01 9.75
N ASP A 117 -18.47 -1.26 9.57
CA ASP A 117 -18.73 -1.85 8.25
C ASP A 117 -19.78 -1.07 7.45
N ARG A 118 -20.78 -0.49 8.12
CA ARG A 118 -21.80 0.34 7.47
C ARG A 118 -21.19 1.58 6.80
N ARG A 119 -20.33 2.31 7.50
CA ARG A 119 -19.67 3.50 6.97
C ARG A 119 -18.64 3.16 5.89
N LEU A 120 -17.97 2.01 6.00
CA LEU A 120 -17.11 1.48 4.95
C LEU A 120 -17.91 1.10 3.70
N ALA A 121 -19.09 0.51 3.86
CA ALA A 121 -19.99 0.21 2.75
C ALA A 121 -20.43 1.48 2.01
N ASP A 122 -20.79 2.54 2.74
CA ASP A 122 -21.15 3.83 2.13
C ASP A 122 -20.01 4.43 1.28
N HIS A 123 -18.75 4.15 1.66
CA HIS A 123 -17.59 4.50 0.84
C HIS A 123 -17.49 3.64 -0.43
N PHE A 124 -17.54 2.31 -0.30
CA PHE A 124 -17.37 1.38 -1.43
C PHE A 124 -18.48 1.50 -2.47
N TYR A 125 -19.73 1.72 -2.03
CA TYR A 125 -20.88 1.97 -2.90
C TYR A 125 -21.02 3.44 -3.31
N GLY A 126 -20.09 4.30 -2.87
CA GLY A 126 -20.05 5.70 -3.25
C GLY A 126 -19.72 5.89 -4.73
N LYS A 127 -20.32 6.92 -5.35
CA LYS A 127 -20.13 7.25 -6.77
C LYS A 127 -18.65 7.49 -7.14
N MET A 128 -17.88 8.08 -6.23
CA MET A 128 -16.44 8.28 -6.43
C MET A 128 -15.67 6.98 -6.50
N HIS A 129 -15.87 6.08 -5.53
CA HIS A 129 -15.18 4.80 -5.48
C HIS A 129 -15.53 3.94 -6.69
N LEU A 130 -16.83 3.76 -6.97
CA LEU A 130 -17.32 3.01 -8.12
C LEU A 130 -16.85 3.61 -9.45
N GLY A 131 -16.84 4.94 -9.57
CA GLY A 131 -16.36 5.62 -10.78
C GLY A 131 -14.89 5.32 -11.08
N TYR A 132 -14.00 5.48 -10.11
CA TYR A 132 -12.58 5.15 -10.28
C TYR A 132 -12.34 3.65 -10.47
N ALA A 133 -13.08 2.78 -9.78
CA ALA A 133 -13.01 1.34 -9.97
C ALA A 133 -13.36 0.95 -11.42
N GLN A 134 -14.45 1.51 -11.96
CA GLN A 134 -14.88 1.24 -13.34
C GLN A 134 -13.89 1.82 -14.37
N MET A 135 -13.33 3.00 -14.12
CA MET A 135 -12.30 3.59 -15.00
C MET A 135 -11.03 2.74 -15.03
N ARG A 136 -10.54 2.27 -13.87
CA ARG A 136 -9.38 1.37 -13.79
C ARG A 136 -9.66 0.04 -14.49
N LYS A 137 -10.83 -0.57 -14.25
CA LYS A 137 -11.24 -1.82 -14.89
C LYS A 137 -11.34 -1.71 -16.42
N THR A 138 -11.89 -0.62 -16.94
CA THR A 138 -11.94 -0.39 -18.39
C THR A 138 -10.55 -0.16 -18.96
N TYR A 139 -9.72 0.64 -18.31
CA TYR A 139 -8.32 0.85 -18.73
C TYR A 139 -7.51 -0.46 -18.80
N ASP A 140 -7.68 -1.38 -17.85
CA ASP A 140 -6.97 -2.68 -17.83
C ASP A 140 -7.49 -3.70 -18.87
N ALA A 141 -8.77 -3.62 -19.23
CA ALA A 141 -9.39 -4.51 -20.22
C ALA A 141 -8.95 -4.20 -21.66
N PHE A 142 -8.76 -2.92 -21.99
CA PHE A 142 -8.46 -2.47 -23.36
C PHE A 142 -7.13 -3.00 -23.97
N PRO A 143 -6.00 -3.06 -23.23
CA PRO A 143 -4.75 -3.65 -23.74
C PRO A 143 -4.90 -5.12 -24.12
N LYS A 144 -5.76 -5.87 -23.41
CA LYS A 144 -6.00 -7.30 -23.66
C LYS A 144 -6.83 -7.50 -24.93
N GLU A 145 -7.82 -6.65 -25.18
CA GLU A 145 -8.64 -6.68 -26.41
C GLU A 145 -7.85 -6.26 -27.66
N MET A 146 -6.96 -5.26 -27.55
CA MET A 146 -6.05 -4.87 -28.64
C MET A 146 -5.05 -5.99 -28.97
N LYS A 147 -4.45 -6.63 -27.95
CA LYS A 147 -3.49 -7.72 -28.16
C LYS A 147 -4.14 -9.02 -28.66
N GLY A 148 -5.42 -9.24 -28.32
CA GLY A 148 -6.23 -10.33 -28.83
C GLY A 148 -6.65 -10.18 -30.30
N ARG A 149 -6.89 -8.93 -30.76
CA ARG A 149 -7.17 -8.66 -32.18
C ARG A 149 -5.94 -8.71 -33.09
N SER A 150 -4.74 -8.43 -32.56
CA SER A 150 -3.49 -8.51 -33.34
C SER A 150 -2.92 -9.93 -33.50
N ARG A 151 -3.60 -10.96 -32.97
CA ARG A 151 -3.20 -12.37 -33.06
C ARG A 151 -4.41 -13.24 -33.43
N ALA A 152 -5.03 -12.96 -34.57
CA ALA A 152 -5.52 -14.07 -35.39
C ALA A 152 -4.38 -14.41 -36.35
N PRO A 153 -3.64 -15.52 -36.17
CA PRO A 153 -2.96 -16.12 -37.30
C PRO A 153 -4.03 -16.36 -38.36
N MET A 154 -3.88 -15.80 -39.56
CA MET A 154 -4.59 -16.37 -40.69
C MET A 154 -4.10 -17.81 -40.80
N ASP A 155 -4.98 -18.77 -40.52
CA ASP A 155 -4.76 -20.16 -40.84
C ASP A 155 -4.56 -20.25 -42.37
N ASP A 156 -3.30 -20.33 -42.79
CA ASP A 156 -2.86 -20.72 -44.13
C ASP A 156 -3.11 -22.23 -44.27
N ASP A 157 -4.38 -22.62 -44.37
CA ASP A 157 -4.76 -23.99 -44.74
C ASP A 157 -4.70 -24.13 -46.27
N GLY A 158 -3.48 -24.27 -46.77
CA GLY A 158 -3.25 -24.85 -48.09
C GLY A 158 -3.44 -26.38 -48.04
N PRO A 159 -4.11 -26.99 -49.04
CA PRO A 159 -3.92 -28.41 -49.30
C PRO A 159 -2.89 -28.57 -50.42
N GLY A 160 -1.75 -29.17 -50.08
CA GLY A 160 -0.76 -29.61 -51.04
C GLY A 160 -1.33 -30.65 -52.01
N GLY A 161 -1.07 -30.44 -53.31
CA GLY A 161 -1.28 -31.41 -54.38
C GLY A 161 -0.41 -31.06 -55.59
N PRO A 162 0.11 -32.03 -56.36
CA PRO A 162 1.35 -31.88 -57.13
C PRO A 162 1.18 -31.07 -58.42
N ARG A 163 2.19 -30.26 -58.75
CA ARG A 163 2.33 -29.55 -60.04
C ARG A 163 2.34 -30.54 -61.22
N GLY A 164 1.26 -30.58 -61.99
CA GLY A 164 1.22 -31.08 -63.36
C GLY A 164 1.42 -29.94 -64.39
N PRO A 165 2.00 -30.20 -65.58
CA PRO A 165 2.32 -29.14 -66.53
C PRO A 165 1.14 -28.75 -67.45
N ARG A 166 1.01 -27.43 -67.60
CA ARG A 166 0.26 -26.61 -68.57
C ARG A 166 -0.39 -27.34 -69.75
N GLY A 167 -1.71 -27.18 -69.88
CA GLY A 167 -2.48 -27.44 -71.09
C GLY A 167 -3.47 -26.30 -71.35
N SER A 168 -3.33 -25.67 -72.52
CA SER A 168 -4.17 -24.61 -73.08
C SER A 168 -5.60 -25.11 -73.35
N GLY A 169 -6.62 -24.29 -73.06
CA GLY A 169 -8.02 -24.65 -73.30
C GLY A 169 -8.95 -23.45 -73.24
N TYR A 170 -9.17 -22.83 -74.40
CA TYR A 170 -10.27 -21.92 -74.67
C TYR A 170 -11.63 -22.64 -74.50
N ARG A 171 -12.69 -21.91 -74.11
CA ARG A 171 -14.05 -21.94 -74.71
C ARG A 171 -15.18 -21.58 -73.73
N SER A 172 -15.73 -20.39 -73.96
CA SER A 172 -17.14 -19.96 -73.88
C SER A 172 -18.07 -20.43 -72.74
N GLY A 173 -18.75 -19.45 -72.15
CA GLY A 173 -20.18 -19.33 -72.42
C GLY A 173 -21.15 -19.32 -71.24
N ARG A 174 -21.75 -18.14 -71.04
CA ARG A 174 -23.21 -17.90 -71.00
C ARG A 174 -23.99 -18.08 -69.67
N GLY A 175 -24.54 -16.93 -69.23
CA GLY A 175 -25.84 -16.79 -68.56
C GLY A 175 -25.78 -16.83 -67.03
N GLY A 176 -26.34 -15.92 -66.25
CA GLY A 176 -27.29 -14.83 -66.50
C GLY A 176 -28.34 -14.78 -65.38
N ARG A 177 -28.56 -13.58 -64.79
CA ARG A 177 -29.69 -13.17 -63.92
C ARG A 177 -29.73 -13.81 -62.51
N GLY A 178 -30.10 -13.14 -61.42
CA GLY A 178 -30.57 -11.78 -61.20
C GLY A 178 -31.20 -11.65 -59.79
N TYR A 179 -30.95 -10.52 -59.13
CA TYR A 179 -31.80 -9.74 -58.22
C TYR A 179 -32.42 -10.27 -56.90
N ARG A 180 -32.44 -9.29 -55.95
CA ARG A 180 -33.35 -9.02 -54.81
C ARG A 180 -32.93 -9.65 -53.47
N GLY A 181 -32.64 -8.94 -52.38
CA GLY A 181 -33.03 -7.60 -51.94
C GLY A 181 -34.04 -7.72 -50.80
N GLY A 182 -33.77 -7.12 -49.63
CA GLY A 182 -34.72 -7.08 -48.51
C GLY A 182 -34.10 -6.43 -47.28
N TRP A 183 -34.81 -5.44 -46.75
CA TRP A 183 -34.40 -4.46 -45.74
C TRP A 183 -34.52 -4.99 -44.31
#